data_AF-A0A2T2XB73-F1
#
_entry.id   AF-A0A2T2XB73-F1
#
_cell.length_a   1.000
_cell.length_b   1.000
_cell.length_c   1.000
_cell.angle_alpha   90.00
_cell.angle_beta   90.00
_cell.angle_gamma   90.00
#
_symmetry.space_group_name_H-M   'P 1'
#
loop_
_entity.id
_entity.type
_entity.pdbx_description
1 polymer ?
#
loop_
_entity_poly.entity_id
_entity_poly.type
_entity_poly.pdbx_seq_one_letter_code
_entity_poly.pdbx_strand_id
1 'polypeptide(L)'
;MSHIVSQNHADLTIAIVDDYIGQIPERTRRQARDYLYEDRCIRTMSMPGRLIAELKGYHDSYIPYFELSHDSWQGACTCGRNNVCSHLAALLINFRDRPDTFVFPPYAIDQALGRPWSMVPHEVPGFRIVRLMPTPVPWWMQRRQAGQAKAGPAKLDSLEYLVHHPAMLADLHPSWLEESTIYEEIVQWKNRRLIRQAGFSFWLNLWAYNPYLPLENVFSVFHEDLENFSRVILSALWQASPVPFSSDRTWHRVHRLLSLLEPVRSVPILWLWNQFQALDPLHLSRTRALMNRDGLEPAIQYIEQHWPTDPDDQRVVRRALIDWLPVNKKLPYWVADCLESGSRQDLLELQRVLDPHSFENLETLFNRRWSPSAEP
;
A
#
# COMPACT_ATOMS: atom_id res chain seq x y z
N MET A 1 20.77 -20.80 6.75
CA MET A 1 21.26 -19.52 7.31
C MET A 1 21.84 -18.72 6.16
N SER A 2 21.23 -17.59 5.81
CA SER A 2 21.68 -16.71 4.72
C SER A 2 21.61 -15.26 5.22
N HIS A 3 22.63 -14.88 5.97
CA HIS A 3 22.80 -13.50 6.46
C HIS A 3 23.53 -12.65 5.40
N ILE A 4 23.28 -11.34 5.44
CA ILE A 4 24.11 -10.27 4.86
C ILE A 4 24.22 -10.27 3.32
N VAL A 5 23.23 -9.66 2.65
CA VAL A 5 23.42 -9.06 1.31
C VAL A 5 22.75 -7.67 1.20
N SER A 6 21.61 -7.44 1.87
CA SER A 6 20.83 -6.20 1.70
C SER A 6 21.46 -4.93 2.32
N GLN A 7 21.96 -4.98 3.56
CA GLN A 7 22.31 -3.76 4.32
C GLN A 7 23.55 -3.02 3.77
N ASN A 8 24.68 -3.71 3.55
CA ASN A 8 25.90 -3.07 3.02
C ASN A 8 25.69 -2.36 1.67
N HIS A 9 24.78 -2.86 0.83
CA HIS A 9 24.49 -2.23 -0.47
C HIS A 9 23.64 -0.96 -0.32
N ALA A 10 22.74 -0.89 0.67
CA ALA A 10 21.96 0.33 0.91
C ALA A 10 22.85 1.48 1.40
N ASP A 11 23.70 1.25 2.41
CA ASP A 11 24.55 2.30 3.00
C ASP A 11 25.55 2.88 1.99
N LEU A 12 26.20 2.02 1.18
CA LEU A 12 27.05 2.45 0.08
C LEU A 12 26.27 3.25 -0.98
N THR A 13 25.03 2.88 -1.26
CA THR A 13 24.18 3.61 -2.21
C THR A 13 23.74 4.97 -1.66
N ILE A 14 23.42 5.06 -0.37
CA ILE A 14 23.04 6.31 0.29
C ILE A 14 24.20 7.32 0.25
N ALA A 15 25.44 6.89 0.52
CA ALA A 15 26.60 7.76 0.44
C ALA A 15 26.80 8.35 -0.98
N ILE A 16 26.68 7.52 -2.02
CA ILE A 16 26.73 7.95 -3.43
C ILE A 16 25.61 8.97 -3.71
N VAL A 17 24.38 8.69 -3.24
CA VAL A 17 23.22 9.55 -3.43
C VAL A 17 23.37 10.90 -2.71
N ASP A 18 23.93 10.93 -1.50
CA ASP A 18 24.22 12.16 -0.75
C ASP A 18 25.23 13.06 -1.48
N ASP A 19 26.32 12.48 -2.03
CA ASP A 19 27.30 13.22 -2.85
C ASP A 19 26.64 13.87 -4.08
N TYR A 20 25.69 13.20 -4.71
CA TYR A 20 24.91 13.75 -5.82
C TYR A 20 23.90 14.82 -5.37
N ILE A 21 23.19 14.63 -4.26
CA ILE A 21 22.26 15.64 -3.68
C ILE A 21 23.02 16.92 -3.30
N GLY A 22 24.27 16.81 -2.85
CA GLY A 22 25.16 17.94 -2.59
C GLY A 22 25.37 18.85 -3.81
N GLN A 23 25.39 18.28 -5.02
CA GLN A 23 25.63 18.98 -6.28
C GLN A 23 24.37 19.62 -6.89
N ILE A 24 23.17 19.27 -6.41
CA ILE A 24 21.90 19.78 -6.96
C ILE A 24 21.67 21.24 -6.50
N PRO A 25 21.37 22.18 -7.42
CA PRO A 25 21.08 23.57 -7.06
C PRO A 25 19.95 23.70 -6.04
N GLU A 26 20.14 24.58 -5.05
CA GLU A 26 19.22 24.74 -3.91
C GLU A 26 17.75 25.00 -4.33
N ARG A 27 17.53 25.78 -5.38
CA ARG A 27 16.19 26.01 -5.94
C ARG A 27 15.53 24.71 -6.42
N THR A 28 16.29 23.84 -7.08
CA THR A 28 15.82 22.54 -7.57
C THR A 28 15.55 21.59 -6.41
N ARG A 29 16.36 21.62 -5.33
CA ARG A 29 16.12 20.81 -4.12
C ARG A 29 14.86 21.23 -3.36
N ARG A 30 14.56 22.53 -3.27
CA ARG A 30 13.29 23.00 -2.69
C ARG A 30 12.10 22.50 -3.49
N GLN A 31 12.11 22.71 -4.81
CA GLN A 31 11.07 22.20 -5.71
C GLN A 31 10.93 20.69 -5.69
N ALA A 32 11.99 19.94 -5.38
CA ALA A 32 11.94 18.49 -5.20
C ALA A 32 11.21 18.10 -3.92
N ARG A 33 11.45 18.82 -2.80
CA ARG A 33 10.78 18.59 -1.52
C ARG A 33 9.27 18.84 -1.60
N ASP A 34 8.82 19.77 -2.45
CA ASP A 34 7.38 20.00 -2.69
C ASP A 34 6.68 18.72 -3.21
N TYR A 35 7.35 17.91 -4.05
CA TYR A 35 6.80 16.61 -4.48
C TYR A 35 6.78 15.56 -3.36
N LEU A 36 7.74 15.62 -2.42
CA LEU A 36 7.84 14.64 -1.33
C LEU A 36 6.92 14.95 -0.16
N TYR A 37 6.67 16.23 0.11
CA TYR A 37 5.73 16.67 1.14
C TYR A 37 4.29 16.25 0.82
N GLU A 38 3.93 16.16 -0.46
CA GLU A 38 2.63 15.67 -0.91
C GLU A 38 2.61 14.15 -1.21
N ASP A 39 3.61 13.38 -0.75
CA ASP A 39 3.78 11.92 -0.97
C ASP A 39 3.60 11.49 -2.45
N ARG A 40 4.01 12.33 -3.40
CA ARG A 40 3.78 12.10 -4.84
C ARG A 40 4.71 11.07 -5.46
N CYS A 41 5.75 10.62 -4.74
CA CYS A 41 6.70 9.63 -5.21
C CYS A 41 6.17 8.21 -4.92
N ILE A 42 5.76 7.53 -5.98
CA ILE A 42 5.16 6.19 -5.94
C ILE A 42 5.93 5.24 -6.87
N ARG A 43 5.68 3.93 -6.77
CA ARG A 43 6.33 2.90 -7.62
C ARG A 43 7.86 3.06 -7.66
N THR A 44 8.42 3.37 -6.50
CA THR A 44 9.85 3.47 -6.21
C THR A 44 10.50 2.11 -6.37
N MET A 45 11.56 2.04 -7.18
CA MET A 45 12.27 0.80 -7.47
C MET A 45 13.79 1.00 -7.37
N SER A 46 14.46 0.06 -6.71
CA SER A 46 15.91 -0.09 -6.75
C SER A 46 16.29 -1.33 -7.57
N MET A 47 17.24 -1.16 -8.47
CA MET A 47 17.92 -2.22 -9.19
C MET A 47 19.43 -2.10 -8.90
N PRO A 48 20.22 -3.18 -9.05
CA PRO A 48 21.67 -3.09 -8.96
C PRO A 48 22.21 -1.98 -9.87
N GLY A 49 22.73 -0.91 -9.27
CA GLY A 49 23.25 0.26 -10.00
C GLY A 49 22.21 1.24 -10.55
N ARG A 50 20.90 1.15 -10.21
CA ARG A 50 19.89 2.11 -10.73
C ARG A 50 18.69 2.33 -9.79
N LEU A 51 18.29 3.59 -9.64
CA LEU A 51 17.05 4.03 -8.98
C LEU A 51 16.04 4.54 -10.02
N ILE A 52 14.75 4.31 -9.79
CA ILE A 52 13.67 4.83 -10.65
C ILE A 52 12.37 4.95 -9.83
N ALA A 53 11.49 5.89 -10.17
CA ALA A 53 10.18 6.05 -9.54
C ALA A 53 9.17 6.69 -10.49
N GLU A 54 7.90 6.70 -10.11
CA GLU A 54 6.84 7.51 -10.72
C GLU A 54 6.52 8.68 -9.77
N LEU A 55 6.50 9.91 -10.29
CA LEU A 55 6.12 11.11 -9.57
C LEU A 55 4.80 11.64 -10.12
N LYS A 56 3.76 11.62 -9.29
CA LYS A 56 2.47 12.24 -9.60
C LYS A 56 2.62 13.78 -9.60
N GLY A 57 2.28 14.42 -10.70
CA GLY A 57 2.02 15.86 -10.74
C GLY A 57 0.55 16.17 -10.46
N TYR A 58 0.14 17.43 -10.60
CA TYR A 58 -1.27 17.80 -10.42
C TYR A 58 -2.16 17.29 -11.58
N HIS A 59 -1.61 17.15 -12.79
CA HIS A 59 -2.35 16.76 -14.01
C HIS A 59 -1.59 15.77 -14.91
N ASP A 60 -0.42 15.32 -14.47
CA ASP A 60 0.58 14.59 -15.26
C ASP A 60 1.39 13.62 -14.37
N SER A 61 2.24 12.80 -14.99
CA SER A 61 3.14 11.88 -14.28
C SER A 61 4.54 11.88 -14.90
N TYR A 62 5.54 11.87 -14.03
CA TYR A 62 6.96 11.96 -14.40
C TYR A 62 7.70 10.70 -13.97
N ILE A 63 8.61 10.20 -14.80
CA ILE A 63 9.45 9.04 -14.50
C ILE A 63 10.91 9.50 -14.47
N PRO A 64 11.43 9.94 -13.32
CA PRO A 64 12.88 10.06 -13.12
C PRO A 64 13.53 8.68 -12.99
N TYR A 65 14.69 8.51 -13.62
CA TYR A 65 15.61 7.41 -13.32
C TYR A 65 17.03 7.94 -13.14
N PHE A 66 17.81 7.26 -12.30
CA PHE A 66 19.19 7.60 -11.99
C PHE A 66 20.05 6.33 -11.93
N GLU A 67 21.21 6.34 -12.57
CA GLU A 67 22.19 5.26 -12.55
C GLU A 67 23.28 5.59 -11.53
N LEU A 68 23.51 4.65 -10.62
CA LEU A 68 24.44 4.76 -9.50
C LEU A 68 25.86 4.45 -10.02
N SER A 69 26.43 5.43 -10.73
CA SER A 69 27.85 5.49 -11.07
C SER A 69 28.61 6.31 -10.01
N HIS A 70 29.93 6.16 -9.93
CA HIS A 70 30.79 7.09 -9.19
C HIS A 70 31.35 8.22 -10.08
N ASP A 71 31.33 8.05 -11.40
CA ASP A 71 32.21 8.80 -12.32
C ASP A 71 31.50 9.95 -13.07
N SER A 72 30.17 9.95 -13.15
CA SER A 72 29.41 10.99 -13.87
C SER A 72 27.92 11.02 -13.51
N TRP A 73 27.25 12.15 -13.78
CA TRP A 73 25.80 12.24 -13.61
C TRP A 73 25.09 11.45 -14.72
N GLN A 74 24.46 10.32 -14.37
CA GLN A 74 23.75 9.47 -15.31
C GLN A 74 22.30 9.31 -14.86
N GLY A 75 21.38 9.98 -15.54
CA GLY A 75 19.96 9.93 -15.22
C GLY A 75 19.15 10.87 -16.09
N ALA A 76 17.88 10.55 -16.30
CA ALA A 76 16.97 11.41 -17.04
C ALA A 76 15.56 11.35 -16.46
N CYS A 77 14.67 12.20 -16.99
CA CYS A 77 13.27 12.25 -16.60
C CYS A 77 12.39 12.46 -17.84
N THR A 78 11.20 11.88 -17.84
CA THR A 78 10.18 12.09 -18.91
C THR A 78 9.70 13.53 -19.02
N CYS A 79 10.09 14.44 -18.11
CA CYS A 79 9.89 15.89 -18.27
C CYS A 79 10.74 16.50 -19.42
N GLY A 80 11.59 15.73 -20.09
CA GLY A 80 12.33 16.15 -21.30
C GLY A 80 13.44 17.17 -21.06
N ARG A 81 13.89 17.36 -19.80
CA ARG A 81 14.99 18.28 -19.47
C ARG A 81 16.33 17.56 -19.54
N ASN A 82 17.29 18.14 -20.27
CA ASN A 82 18.66 17.62 -20.39
C ASN A 82 19.53 17.86 -19.14
N ASN A 83 19.05 18.66 -18.18
CA ASN A 83 19.74 19.00 -16.93
C ASN A 83 18.95 18.47 -15.73
N VAL A 84 19.63 18.32 -14.58
CA VAL A 84 19.03 17.88 -13.30
C VAL A 84 17.75 18.64 -12.99
N CYS A 85 16.61 17.94 -13.05
CA CYS A 85 15.28 18.49 -12.76
C CYS A 85 14.85 18.20 -11.33
N SER A 86 13.80 18.89 -10.86
CA SER A 86 13.23 18.68 -9.52
C SER A 86 12.71 17.26 -9.33
N HIS A 87 12.25 16.59 -10.40
CA HIS A 87 11.81 15.19 -10.36
C HIS A 87 12.97 14.23 -10.07
N LEU A 88 14.11 14.43 -10.73
CA LEU A 88 15.30 13.61 -10.53
C LEU A 88 15.92 13.88 -9.14
N ALA A 89 15.88 15.13 -8.68
CA ALA A 89 16.22 15.48 -7.31
C ALA A 89 15.27 14.83 -6.27
N ALA A 90 13.96 14.77 -6.56
CA ALA A 90 12.98 14.15 -5.66
C ALA A 90 13.18 12.64 -5.55
N LEU A 91 13.51 11.95 -6.66
CA LEU A 91 13.92 10.53 -6.66
C LEU A 91 15.07 10.27 -5.67
N LEU A 92 16.14 11.07 -5.77
CA LEU A 92 17.35 10.90 -4.96
C LEU A 92 17.09 11.22 -3.48
N ILE A 93 16.41 12.33 -3.19
CA ILE A 93 16.05 12.70 -1.82
C ILE A 93 15.12 11.64 -1.19
N ASN A 94 14.14 11.12 -1.93
CA ASN A 94 13.26 10.07 -1.42
C ASN A 94 14.02 8.75 -1.14
N PHE A 95 14.98 8.37 -1.98
CA PHE A 95 15.82 7.19 -1.71
C PHE A 95 16.67 7.38 -0.46
N ARG A 96 17.27 8.55 -0.29
CA ARG A 96 18.06 8.91 0.89
C ARG A 96 17.22 8.88 2.18
N ASP A 97 16.03 9.47 2.15
CA ASP A 97 15.19 9.67 3.34
C ASP A 97 14.33 8.43 3.66
N ARG A 98 13.99 7.60 2.66
CA ARG A 98 13.13 6.40 2.77
C ARG A 98 13.65 5.24 1.89
N PRO A 99 14.89 4.73 2.09
CA PRO A 99 15.49 3.71 1.23
C PRO A 99 14.73 2.37 1.23
N ASP A 100 13.98 2.08 2.30
CA ASP A 100 13.13 0.90 2.45
C ASP A 100 11.95 0.86 1.47
N THR A 101 11.57 2.01 0.89
CA THR A 101 10.52 2.10 -0.15
C THR A 101 11.04 1.74 -1.55
N PHE A 102 12.35 1.63 -1.75
CA PHE A 102 12.96 1.35 -3.06
C PHE A 102 13.34 -0.12 -3.17
N VAL A 103 12.39 -0.93 -3.67
CA VAL A 103 12.53 -2.39 -3.78
C VAL A 103 12.76 -2.86 -5.22
N PHE A 104 13.14 -4.12 -5.38
CA PHE A 104 13.32 -4.68 -6.73
C PHE A 104 11.96 -4.85 -7.44
N PRO A 105 11.84 -4.62 -8.76
CA PRO A 105 10.56 -4.76 -9.44
C PRO A 105 10.10 -6.23 -9.46
N PRO A 106 8.80 -6.52 -9.35
CA PRO A 106 8.27 -7.88 -9.17
C PRO A 106 8.18 -8.69 -10.48
N TYR A 107 9.23 -8.63 -11.32
CA TYR A 107 9.30 -9.25 -12.64
C TYR A 107 8.93 -10.74 -12.67
N ALA A 108 9.10 -11.45 -11.56
CA ALA A 108 8.83 -12.87 -11.51
C ALA A 108 7.36 -13.23 -11.16
N ILE A 109 6.60 -12.31 -10.54
CA ILE A 109 5.13 -12.42 -10.47
C ILE A 109 4.56 -12.27 -11.89
N ASP A 110 5.08 -11.30 -12.64
CA ASP A 110 4.71 -11.06 -14.05
C ASP A 110 5.05 -12.25 -14.97
N GLN A 111 6.25 -12.84 -14.83
CA GLN A 111 6.61 -14.08 -15.54
C GLN A 111 5.70 -15.26 -15.19
N ALA A 112 5.28 -15.40 -13.92
CA ALA A 112 4.32 -16.43 -13.49
C ALA A 112 2.91 -16.19 -14.09
N LEU A 113 2.52 -14.93 -14.25
CA LEU A 113 1.28 -14.51 -14.91
C LEU A 113 1.30 -14.66 -16.44
N GLY A 114 2.47 -14.95 -17.04
CA GLY A 114 2.62 -15.25 -18.46
C GLY A 114 2.35 -14.07 -19.39
N ARG A 115 2.47 -12.82 -18.91
CA ARG A 115 2.18 -11.61 -19.68
C ARG A 115 3.43 -11.04 -20.35
N PRO A 116 3.37 -10.68 -21.65
CA PRO A 116 4.46 -9.99 -22.33
C PRO A 116 4.24 -8.47 -22.31
N TRP A 117 5.26 -7.71 -21.96
CA TRP A 117 5.23 -6.24 -21.96
C TRP A 117 6.54 -5.70 -22.62
N SER A 118 6.76 -4.39 -22.81
CA SER A 118 7.90 -3.81 -23.57
C SER A 118 8.50 -2.52 -22.95
N MET A 119 9.80 -2.50 -22.60
CA MET A 119 10.40 -1.60 -21.58
C MET A 119 10.54 -0.12 -21.98
N VAL A 120 9.46 0.66 -21.87
CA VAL A 120 9.38 1.98 -22.51
C VAL A 120 8.40 2.94 -21.80
N PRO A 121 8.77 4.24 -21.63
CA PRO A 121 7.79 5.30 -21.35
C PRO A 121 6.72 5.36 -22.44
N HIS A 122 5.48 5.00 -22.09
CA HIS A 122 4.36 4.98 -23.05
C HIS A 122 3.52 6.26 -22.90
N GLU A 123 3.42 7.06 -23.97
CA GLU A 123 2.45 8.15 -24.05
C GLU A 123 1.04 7.60 -24.27
N VAL A 124 0.04 8.23 -23.65
CA VAL A 124 -1.39 7.91 -23.85
C VAL A 124 -1.97 8.87 -24.90
N PRO A 125 -2.67 8.40 -25.95
CA PRO A 125 -3.31 9.29 -26.91
C PRO A 125 -4.29 10.25 -26.23
N GLY A 126 -4.03 11.56 -26.35
CA GLY A 126 -4.85 12.63 -25.75
C GLY A 126 -4.37 13.15 -24.39
N PHE A 127 -3.44 12.47 -23.71
CA PHE A 127 -2.91 12.91 -22.41
C PHE A 127 -1.39 12.70 -22.32
N ARG A 128 -0.63 13.74 -21.93
CA ARG A 128 0.83 13.64 -21.63
C ARG A 128 1.11 12.95 -20.30
N ILE A 129 0.49 11.79 -20.08
CA ILE A 129 0.70 10.94 -18.92
C ILE A 129 1.65 9.83 -19.35
N VAL A 130 2.86 9.82 -18.80
CA VAL A 130 3.82 8.74 -19.00
C VAL A 130 3.80 7.86 -17.75
N ARG A 131 3.26 6.64 -17.88
CA ARG A 131 3.14 5.69 -16.76
C ARG A 131 4.33 4.74 -16.73
N LEU A 132 4.78 4.37 -15.53
CA LEU A 132 5.65 3.21 -15.36
C LEU A 132 4.81 1.94 -15.51
N MET A 133 4.65 1.45 -16.74
CA MET A 133 4.21 0.08 -16.99
C MET A 133 5.45 -0.81 -17.09
N PRO A 134 5.60 -1.86 -16.26
CA PRO A 134 6.76 -2.75 -16.22
C PRO A 134 6.65 -3.87 -17.25
N THR A 135 7.81 -4.33 -17.68
CA THR A 135 7.96 -4.47 -19.13
C THR A 135 9.31 -5.11 -19.52
N PRO A 136 9.31 -6.28 -20.18
CA PRO A 136 9.44 -7.56 -19.50
C PRO A 136 10.89 -7.78 -18.97
N VAL A 137 11.69 -8.56 -19.72
CA VAL A 137 13.14 -8.81 -19.61
C VAL A 137 13.91 -7.77 -20.46
N PRO A 138 14.64 -6.82 -19.85
CA PRO A 138 15.43 -5.85 -20.59
C PRO A 138 16.46 -6.50 -21.51
N TRP A 139 16.89 -5.81 -22.57
CA TRP A 139 17.81 -6.37 -23.58
C TRP A 139 19.12 -6.93 -23.00
N TRP A 140 19.58 -6.40 -21.87
CA TRP A 140 20.76 -6.87 -21.13
C TRP A 140 20.51 -8.10 -20.23
N MET A 141 19.25 -8.44 -19.94
CA MET A 141 18.85 -9.72 -19.31
C MET A 141 18.55 -10.83 -20.33
N GLN A 142 18.55 -10.54 -21.64
CA GLN A 142 18.50 -11.59 -22.65
C GLN A 142 19.76 -12.46 -22.52
N ARG A 143 19.61 -13.75 -22.23
CA ARG A 143 20.72 -14.72 -22.33
C ARG A 143 21.32 -14.58 -23.74
N ARG A 144 22.58 -14.17 -23.84
CA ARG A 144 23.35 -14.24 -25.09
C ARG A 144 23.17 -15.63 -25.67
N GLN A 145 22.74 -15.70 -26.93
CA GLN A 145 22.13 -16.87 -27.56
C GLN A 145 22.87 -18.18 -27.23
N ALA A 146 22.25 -19.00 -26.38
CA ALA A 146 22.72 -20.33 -26.03
C ALA A 146 21.55 -21.32 -26.11
N GLY A 147 21.39 -21.90 -27.30
CA GLY A 147 20.56 -23.09 -27.55
C GLY A 147 19.04 -22.90 -27.42
N GLN A 148 18.30 -23.38 -28.42
CA GLN A 148 16.84 -23.50 -28.38
C GLN A 148 16.37 -24.39 -27.23
N ALA A 149 16.13 -23.83 -26.05
CA ALA A 149 15.33 -24.48 -25.02
C ALA A 149 13.86 -24.33 -25.42
N LYS A 150 13.30 -25.34 -26.11
CA LYS A 150 11.84 -25.53 -26.23
C LYS A 150 11.25 -25.94 -24.87
N ALA A 151 11.33 -25.05 -23.89
CA ALA A 151 10.44 -25.07 -22.74
C ALA A 151 9.16 -24.35 -23.18
N GLY A 152 8.17 -25.11 -23.65
CA GLY A 152 6.80 -24.56 -23.71
C GLY A 152 6.39 -24.14 -22.30
N PRO A 153 5.55 -23.11 -22.12
CA PRO A 153 5.12 -22.70 -20.80
C PRO A 153 4.26 -23.83 -20.21
N ALA A 154 4.88 -24.66 -19.38
CA ALA A 154 4.16 -25.43 -18.40
C ALA A 154 3.43 -24.40 -17.52
N LYS A 155 2.12 -24.31 -17.69
CA LYS A 155 1.23 -23.56 -16.79
C LYS A 155 1.23 -24.26 -15.43
N LEU A 156 2.32 -24.10 -14.69
CA LEU A 156 2.28 -24.24 -13.24
C LEU A 156 1.25 -23.23 -12.73
N ASP A 157 0.50 -23.61 -11.70
CA ASP A 157 -0.35 -22.68 -10.97
C ASP A 157 0.56 -21.51 -10.52
N SER A 158 0.14 -20.25 -10.70
CA SER A 158 0.97 -19.09 -10.33
C SER A 158 1.40 -19.17 -8.86
N LEU A 159 0.47 -19.64 -8.03
CA LEU A 159 0.67 -19.99 -6.63
C LEU A 159 1.70 -21.10 -6.40
N GLU A 160 1.75 -22.15 -7.24
CA GLU A 160 2.75 -23.23 -7.13
C GLU A 160 4.15 -22.68 -7.38
N TYR A 161 4.30 -21.86 -8.42
CA TYR A 161 5.58 -21.20 -8.72
C TYR A 161 6.02 -20.26 -7.57
N LEU A 162 5.10 -19.49 -7.01
CA LEU A 162 5.37 -18.53 -5.93
C LEU A 162 5.64 -19.20 -4.57
N VAL A 163 5.00 -20.33 -4.26
CA VAL A 163 5.32 -21.16 -3.08
C VAL A 163 6.78 -21.64 -3.13
N HIS A 164 7.29 -21.96 -4.32
CA HIS A 164 8.70 -22.31 -4.51
C HIS A 164 9.66 -21.11 -4.52
N HIS A 165 9.15 -19.87 -4.61
CA HIS A 165 9.96 -18.65 -4.72
C HIS A 165 9.40 -17.46 -3.90
N PRO A 166 9.26 -17.58 -2.56
CA PRO A 166 8.56 -16.60 -1.72
C PRO A 166 9.15 -15.18 -1.73
N ALA A 167 10.44 -15.03 -2.04
CA ALA A 167 11.10 -13.72 -2.15
C ALA A 167 10.38 -12.76 -3.12
N MET A 168 9.75 -13.31 -4.16
CA MET A 168 9.01 -12.56 -5.18
C MET A 168 7.81 -11.78 -4.61
N LEU A 169 7.23 -12.26 -3.51
CA LEU A 169 6.16 -11.59 -2.77
C LEU A 169 6.68 -10.81 -1.56
N ALA A 170 7.75 -11.30 -0.92
CA ALA A 170 8.36 -10.66 0.23
C ALA A 170 8.83 -9.22 -0.07
N ASP A 171 9.39 -9.00 -1.26
CA ASP A 171 9.95 -7.71 -1.68
C ASP A 171 8.99 -6.89 -2.59
N LEU A 172 7.70 -7.26 -2.67
CA LEU A 172 6.70 -6.55 -3.48
C LEU A 172 6.31 -5.20 -2.84
N HIS A 173 6.58 -4.08 -3.52
CA HIS A 173 6.15 -2.74 -3.06
C HIS A 173 4.61 -2.62 -2.98
N PRO A 174 4.02 -1.94 -1.98
CA PRO A 174 2.57 -1.81 -1.85
C PRO A 174 1.89 -1.15 -3.05
N SER A 175 2.56 -0.20 -3.71
CA SER A 175 2.01 0.46 -4.92
C SER A 175 1.86 -0.46 -6.14
N TRP A 176 2.37 -1.69 -6.10
CA TRP A 176 2.05 -2.72 -7.11
C TRP A 176 0.69 -3.37 -6.89
N LEU A 177 0.12 -3.26 -5.67
CA LEU A 177 -1.23 -3.71 -5.35
C LEU A 177 -2.30 -2.68 -5.79
N GLU A 178 -1.89 -1.48 -6.23
CA GLU A 178 -2.75 -0.56 -6.98
C GLU A 178 -3.09 -1.09 -8.39
N GLU A 179 -2.25 -1.97 -8.95
CA GLU A 179 -2.50 -2.59 -10.25
C GLU A 179 -3.51 -3.73 -10.06
N SER A 180 -4.75 -3.50 -10.53
CA SER A 180 -5.88 -4.39 -10.24
C SER A 180 -5.59 -5.83 -10.62
N THR A 181 -4.83 -6.07 -11.68
CA THR A 181 -4.53 -7.42 -12.14
C THR A 181 -3.52 -8.19 -11.29
N ILE A 182 -2.62 -7.51 -10.58
CA ILE A 182 -1.73 -8.13 -9.57
C ILE A 182 -2.52 -8.41 -8.28
N TYR A 183 -3.33 -7.44 -7.86
CA TYR A 183 -4.19 -7.56 -6.69
C TYR A 183 -5.21 -8.71 -6.83
N GLU A 184 -5.92 -8.75 -7.96
CA GLU A 184 -6.90 -9.79 -8.29
C GLU A 184 -6.28 -11.18 -8.33
N GLU A 185 -5.08 -11.34 -8.90
CA GLU A 185 -4.38 -12.63 -8.91
C GLU A 185 -4.16 -13.17 -7.49
N ILE A 186 -3.55 -12.36 -6.62
CA ILE A 186 -3.21 -12.75 -5.24
C ILE A 186 -4.50 -13.07 -4.45
N VAL A 187 -5.53 -12.23 -4.58
CA VAL A 187 -6.82 -12.43 -3.90
C VAL A 187 -7.57 -13.66 -4.44
N GLN A 188 -7.37 -14.05 -5.70
CA GLN A 188 -8.07 -15.19 -6.31
C GLN A 188 -7.45 -16.56 -6.01
N TRP A 189 -6.31 -16.64 -5.33
CA TRP A 189 -5.68 -17.91 -4.91
C TRP A 189 -6.61 -18.75 -4.02
N LYS A 190 -7.12 -19.85 -4.59
CA LYS A 190 -8.11 -20.75 -3.95
C LYS A 190 -7.66 -22.21 -3.89
N ASN A 191 -6.46 -22.55 -4.38
CA ASN A 191 -5.95 -23.91 -4.40
C ASN A 191 -5.53 -24.36 -2.98
N ARG A 192 -6.51 -24.84 -2.21
CA ARG A 192 -6.35 -25.27 -0.80
C ARG A 192 -5.21 -26.28 -0.60
N ARG A 193 -4.94 -27.13 -1.60
CA ARG A 193 -3.85 -28.12 -1.53
C ARG A 193 -2.48 -27.45 -1.50
N LEU A 194 -2.20 -26.53 -2.44
CA LEU A 194 -0.94 -25.80 -2.48
C LEU A 194 -0.77 -24.89 -1.26
N ILE A 195 -1.84 -24.19 -0.85
CA ILE A 195 -1.85 -23.34 0.35
C ILE A 195 -1.47 -24.15 1.60
N ARG A 196 -2.10 -25.31 1.83
CA ARG A 196 -1.79 -26.18 2.98
C ARG A 196 -0.43 -26.87 2.86
N GLN A 197 0.05 -27.16 1.65
CA GLN A 197 1.37 -27.77 1.42
C GLN A 197 2.53 -26.84 1.82
N ALA A 198 2.40 -25.52 1.58
CA ALA A 198 3.37 -24.54 2.08
C ALA A 198 3.30 -24.37 3.61
N GLY A 199 2.09 -24.54 4.18
CA GLY A 199 1.84 -24.54 5.63
C GLY A 199 1.63 -23.14 6.24
N PHE A 200 0.96 -23.09 7.38
CA PHE A 200 0.56 -21.81 8.01
C PHE A 200 1.75 -20.90 8.33
N SER A 201 2.83 -21.43 8.90
CA SER A 201 4.00 -20.63 9.31
C SER A 201 4.73 -19.98 8.12
N PHE A 202 4.69 -20.58 6.93
CA PHE A 202 5.23 -19.98 5.71
C PHE A 202 4.46 -18.70 5.36
N TRP A 203 3.12 -18.79 5.31
CA TRP A 203 2.26 -17.66 4.98
C TRP A 203 2.29 -16.58 6.07
N LEU A 204 2.31 -16.98 7.34
CA LEU A 204 2.45 -16.06 8.47
C LEU A 204 3.77 -15.26 8.38
N ASN A 205 4.90 -15.93 8.11
CA ASN A 205 6.19 -15.28 7.98
C ASN A 205 6.24 -14.34 6.77
N LEU A 206 5.66 -14.75 5.64
CA LEU A 206 5.55 -13.91 4.45
C LEU A 206 4.72 -12.65 4.73
N TRP A 207 3.57 -12.78 5.39
CA TRP A 207 2.69 -11.65 5.70
C TRP A 207 3.24 -10.76 6.81
N ALA A 208 3.90 -11.32 7.82
CA ALA A 208 4.58 -10.57 8.86
C ALA A 208 5.81 -9.80 8.33
N TYR A 209 6.38 -10.22 7.20
CA TYR A 209 7.43 -9.49 6.50
C TYR A 209 6.84 -8.44 5.55
N ASN A 210 5.86 -8.80 4.73
CA ASN A 210 5.16 -7.88 3.81
C ASN A 210 3.65 -7.82 4.13
N PRO A 211 3.22 -6.95 5.06
CA PRO A 211 1.84 -6.91 5.57
C PRO A 211 0.83 -6.25 4.64
N TYR A 212 1.31 -5.69 3.52
CA TYR A 212 0.46 -5.08 2.50
C TYR A 212 -0.16 -6.13 1.57
N LEU A 213 0.45 -7.32 1.44
CA LEU A 213 -0.08 -8.41 0.61
C LEU A 213 -1.52 -8.80 1.03
N PRO A 214 -2.48 -8.94 0.10
CA PRO A 214 -3.86 -9.28 0.44
C PRO A 214 -4.05 -10.81 0.59
N LEU A 215 -3.48 -11.38 1.67
CA LEU A 215 -3.43 -12.82 1.92
C LEU A 215 -4.61 -13.36 2.75
N GLU A 216 -5.65 -12.57 3.01
CA GLU A 216 -6.81 -12.96 3.82
C GLU A 216 -7.45 -14.28 3.36
N ASN A 217 -7.57 -14.47 2.03
CA ASN A 217 -8.12 -15.68 1.44
C ASN A 217 -7.22 -16.91 1.66
N VAL A 218 -5.90 -16.73 1.76
CA VAL A 218 -4.95 -17.80 2.13
C VAL A 218 -5.19 -18.25 3.57
N PHE A 219 -5.34 -17.30 4.50
CA PHE A 219 -5.61 -17.61 5.91
C PHE A 219 -7.00 -18.21 6.15
N SER A 220 -7.98 -17.93 5.29
CA SER A 220 -9.30 -18.59 5.33
C SER A 220 -9.24 -20.12 5.22
N VAL A 221 -8.20 -20.66 4.56
CA VAL A 221 -7.97 -22.11 4.41
C VAL A 221 -7.56 -22.79 5.72
N PHE A 222 -7.12 -22.01 6.71
CA PHE A 222 -6.69 -22.45 8.04
C PHE A 222 -7.65 -22.01 9.16
N HIS A 223 -8.84 -21.49 8.84
CA HIS A 223 -9.76 -20.92 9.83
C HIS A 223 -10.14 -21.92 10.95
N GLU A 224 -10.36 -23.20 10.60
CA GLU A 224 -10.67 -24.29 11.54
C GLU A 224 -9.48 -24.63 12.47
N ASP A 225 -8.25 -24.40 12.00
CA ASP A 225 -7.00 -24.70 12.73
C ASP A 225 -6.44 -23.47 13.47
N LEU A 226 -7.08 -22.30 13.34
CA LEU A 226 -6.54 -21.00 13.75
C LEU A 226 -6.26 -20.91 15.26
N GLU A 227 -7.05 -21.60 16.09
CA GLU A 227 -6.81 -21.69 17.54
C GLU A 227 -5.52 -22.46 17.86
N ASN A 228 -5.16 -23.50 17.08
CA ASN A 228 -3.89 -24.21 17.22
C ASN A 228 -2.69 -23.32 16.83
N PHE A 229 -2.88 -22.43 15.86
CA PHE A 229 -1.84 -21.49 15.40
C PHE A 229 -1.74 -20.21 16.23
N SER A 230 -2.70 -19.94 17.13
CA SER A 230 -2.74 -18.74 18.00
C SER A 230 -1.40 -18.44 18.68
N ARG A 231 -0.72 -19.46 19.23
CA ARG A 231 0.59 -19.33 19.89
C ARG A 231 1.70 -18.86 18.93
N VAL A 232 1.66 -19.27 17.67
CA VAL A 232 2.64 -18.89 16.64
C VAL A 232 2.41 -17.45 16.20
N ILE A 233 1.15 -17.04 16.00
CA ILE A 233 0.78 -15.66 15.68
C ILE A 233 1.14 -14.72 16.84
N LEU A 234 0.85 -15.13 18.08
CA LEU A 234 1.26 -14.40 19.29
C LEU A 234 2.78 -14.26 19.34
N SER A 235 3.55 -15.34 19.15
CA SER A 235 5.01 -15.26 19.11
C SER A 235 5.51 -14.28 18.03
N ALA A 236 4.86 -14.24 16.86
CA ALA A 236 5.23 -13.32 15.80
C ALA A 236 5.03 -11.84 16.17
N LEU A 237 4.00 -11.49 16.94
CA LEU A 237 3.74 -10.08 17.34
C LEU A 237 4.95 -9.44 18.03
N TRP A 238 5.50 -10.08 19.06
CA TRP A 238 6.65 -9.56 19.83
C TRP A 238 8.03 -9.98 19.29
N GLN A 239 8.10 -10.94 18.36
CA GLN A 239 9.36 -11.27 17.71
C GLN A 239 9.83 -10.09 16.86
N ALA A 240 10.99 -9.54 17.19
CA ALA A 240 11.66 -8.52 16.38
C ALA A 240 11.89 -9.07 14.96
N SER A 241 11.53 -8.26 13.95
CA SER A 241 11.86 -8.58 12.56
C SER A 241 13.40 -8.60 12.39
N PRO A 242 13.96 -9.53 11.61
CA PRO A 242 15.39 -9.53 11.29
C PRO A 242 15.82 -8.31 10.45
N VAL A 243 14.86 -7.59 9.86
CA VAL A 243 15.05 -6.31 9.15
C VAL A 243 14.25 -5.25 9.89
N PRO A 244 14.86 -4.12 10.33
CA PRO A 244 14.10 -3.03 10.93
C PRO A 244 13.09 -2.47 9.93
N PHE A 245 11.85 -2.28 10.37
CA PHE A 245 10.79 -1.72 9.56
C PHE A 245 10.54 -0.26 9.93
N SER A 246 10.07 0.53 8.97
CA SER A 246 9.46 1.83 9.22
C SER A 246 8.26 1.69 10.18
N SER A 247 7.88 2.80 10.82
CA SER A 247 6.74 2.84 11.75
C SER A 247 5.44 2.37 11.09
N ASP A 248 5.19 2.78 9.85
CA ASP A 248 4.04 2.39 9.04
C ASP A 248 4.00 0.88 8.74
N ARG A 249 5.10 0.31 8.22
CA ARG A 249 5.19 -1.14 7.98
C ARG A 249 5.09 -1.95 9.28
N THR A 250 5.57 -1.40 10.40
CA THR A 250 5.41 -1.99 11.74
C THR A 250 3.95 -1.97 12.18
N TRP A 251 3.23 -0.85 11.98
CA TRP A 251 1.80 -0.73 12.24
C TRP A 251 1.01 -1.76 11.46
N HIS A 252 1.14 -1.77 10.13
CA HIS A 252 0.45 -2.72 9.25
C HIS A 252 0.71 -4.17 9.67
N ARG A 253 1.97 -4.53 9.99
CA ARG A 253 2.33 -5.87 10.48
C ARG A 253 1.58 -6.25 11.77
N VAL A 254 1.63 -5.38 12.79
CA VAL A 254 0.94 -5.63 14.06
C VAL A 254 -0.56 -5.75 13.82
N HIS A 255 -1.15 -4.88 13.00
CA HIS A 255 -2.55 -4.93 12.64
C HIS A 255 -2.94 -6.26 11.96
N ARG A 256 -2.22 -6.71 10.92
CA ARG A 256 -2.53 -7.97 10.24
C ARG A 256 -2.48 -9.17 11.19
N LEU A 257 -1.46 -9.22 12.04
CA LEU A 257 -1.28 -10.30 13.02
C LEU A 257 -2.38 -10.30 14.10
N LEU A 258 -2.82 -9.12 14.57
CA LEU A 258 -3.94 -9.01 15.51
C LEU A 258 -5.27 -9.41 14.85
N SER A 259 -5.50 -9.03 13.59
CA SER A 259 -6.72 -9.43 12.88
C SER A 259 -6.82 -10.93 12.58
N LEU A 260 -5.71 -11.67 12.55
CA LEU A 260 -5.76 -13.15 12.57
C LEU A 260 -6.20 -13.72 13.92
N LEU A 261 -6.05 -12.98 15.01
CA LEU A 261 -6.41 -13.42 16.36
C LEU A 261 -7.83 -13.01 16.76
N GLU A 262 -8.42 -12.01 16.09
CA GLU A 262 -9.80 -11.56 16.32
C GLU A 262 -10.85 -12.69 16.35
N PRO A 263 -10.85 -13.69 15.44
CA PRO A 263 -11.84 -14.78 15.46
C PRO A 263 -11.63 -15.80 16.60
N VAL A 264 -10.45 -15.82 17.24
CA VAL A 264 -10.07 -16.85 18.21
C VAL A 264 -10.61 -16.47 19.60
N ARG A 265 -11.74 -17.06 19.98
CA ARG A 265 -12.46 -16.72 21.23
C ARG A 265 -11.63 -16.82 22.52
N SER A 266 -10.67 -17.74 22.57
CA SER A 266 -9.77 -17.93 23.72
C SER A 266 -8.70 -16.83 23.85
N VAL A 267 -8.53 -15.98 22.82
CA VAL A 267 -7.55 -14.88 22.83
C VAL A 267 -8.18 -13.60 23.39
N PRO A 268 -7.51 -12.92 24.35
CA PRO A 268 -7.98 -11.65 24.90
C PRO A 268 -7.65 -10.48 23.95
N ILE A 269 -8.27 -10.46 22.77
CA ILE A 269 -7.92 -9.54 21.67
C ILE A 269 -7.95 -8.05 22.06
N LEU A 270 -8.87 -7.63 22.93
CA LEU A 270 -8.94 -6.25 23.43
C LEU A 270 -7.73 -5.89 24.31
N TRP A 271 -7.25 -6.83 25.12
CA TRP A 271 -6.03 -6.66 25.92
C TRP A 271 -4.79 -6.60 25.03
N LEU A 272 -4.75 -7.37 23.93
CA LEU A 272 -3.69 -7.29 22.92
C LEU A 272 -3.65 -5.90 22.27
N TRP A 273 -4.79 -5.40 21.79
CA TRP A 273 -4.88 -4.03 21.25
C TRP A 273 -4.50 -2.94 22.25
N ASN A 274 -4.59 -3.19 23.57
CA ASN A 274 -4.09 -2.26 24.59
C ASN A 274 -2.56 -2.25 24.66
N GLN A 275 -1.87 -3.38 24.41
CA GLN A 275 -0.40 -3.41 24.37
C GLN A 275 0.17 -2.60 23.19
N PHE A 276 -0.62 -2.42 22.13
CA PHE A 276 -0.23 -1.73 20.90
C PHE A 276 -1.00 -0.41 20.69
N GLN A 277 -1.52 0.22 21.76
CA GLN A 277 -2.41 1.39 21.65
C GLN A 277 -1.81 2.58 20.87
N ALA A 278 -0.49 2.79 20.93
CA ALA A 278 0.21 3.84 20.19
C ALA A 278 0.22 3.62 18.67
N LEU A 279 -0.19 2.44 18.21
CA LEU A 279 -0.33 2.05 16.81
C LEU A 279 -1.78 2.12 16.32
N ASP A 280 -2.77 2.46 17.17
CA ASP A 280 -4.17 2.69 16.75
C ASP A 280 -4.68 4.02 17.33
N PRO A 281 -4.08 5.17 16.92
CA PRO A 281 -4.38 6.48 17.52
C PRO A 281 -5.82 6.95 17.30
N LEU A 282 -6.47 6.47 16.23
CA LEU A 282 -7.88 6.73 15.90
C LEU A 282 -8.83 5.65 16.43
N HIS A 283 -8.32 4.68 17.21
CA HIS A 283 -9.10 3.61 17.83
C HIS A 283 -9.92 2.74 16.86
N LEU A 284 -9.59 2.79 15.57
CA LEU A 284 -10.35 2.17 14.48
C LEU A 284 -10.20 0.66 14.46
N SER A 285 -8.98 0.15 14.62
CA SER A 285 -8.72 -1.29 14.61
C SER A 285 -9.30 -1.97 15.85
N ARG A 286 -9.20 -1.32 17.02
CA ARG A 286 -9.84 -1.80 18.26
C ARG A 286 -11.37 -1.78 18.15
N THR A 287 -11.95 -0.77 17.51
CA THR A 287 -13.39 -0.70 17.21
C THR A 287 -13.82 -1.83 16.30
N ARG A 288 -13.04 -2.13 15.25
CA ARG A 288 -13.29 -3.27 14.35
C ARG A 288 -13.26 -4.60 15.11
N ALA A 289 -12.29 -4.79 16.00
CA ALA A 289 -12.19 -5.99 16.84
C ALA A 289 -13.36 -6.14 17.84
N LEU A 290 -13.83 -5.04 18.45
CA LEU A 290 -15.05 -5.03 19.26
C LEU A 290 -16.27 -5.42 18.43
N MET A 291 -16.40 -4.88 17.22
CA MET A 291 -17.53 -5.15 16.33
C MET A 291 -17.61 -6.63 15.94
N ASN A 292 -16.45 -7.26 15.72
CA ASN A 292 -16.33 -8.68 15.40
C ASN A 292 -16.59 -9.61 16.60
N ARG A 293 -16.36 -9.14 17.83
CA ARG A 293 -16.41 -9.96 19.07
C ARG A 293 -17.71 -9.80 19.85
N ASP A 294 -18.07 -8.56 20.15
CA ASP A 294 -19.12 -8.17 21.10
C ASP A 294 -20.32 -7.48 20.41
N GLY A 295 -20.19 -7.15 19.12
CA GLY A 295 -21.25 -6.61 18.25
C GLY A 295 -21.14 -5.12 17.93
N LEU A 296 -22.09 -4.63 17.14
CA LEU A 296 -22.09 -3.25 16.61
C LEU A 296 -22.19 -2.19 17.73
N GLU A 297 -23.14 -2.36 18.65
CA GLU A 297 -23.43 -1.38 19.70
C GLU A 297 -22.23 -1.11 20.64
N PRO A 298 -21.53 -2.11 21.21
CA PRO A 298 -20.32 -1.87 22.01
C PRO A 298 -19.19 -1.19 21.22
N ALA A 299 -19.05 -1.51 19.93
CA ALA A 299 -18.05 -0.90 19.06
C ALA A 299 -18.35 0.57 18.78
N ILE A 300 -19.61 0.90 18.46
CA ILE A 300 -20.07 2.29 18.25
C ILE A 300 -19.88 3.10 19.54
N GLN A 301 -20.32 2.57 20.68
CA GLN A 301 -20.13 3.24 21.98
C GLN A 301 -18.64 3.49 22.27
N TYR A 302 -17.76 2.54 21.91
CA TYR A 302 -16.32 2.68 22.14
C TYR A 302 -15.68 3.77 21.28
N ILE A 303 -15.97 3.81 19.97
CA ILE A 303 -15.40 4.84 19.08
C ILE A 303 -15.96 6.24 19.38
N GLU A 304 -17.22 6.34 19.79
CA GLU A 304 -17.83 7.62 20.21
C GLU A 304 -17.21 8.16 21.51
N GLN A 305 -16.78 7.29 22.43
CA GLN A 305 -16.01 7.68 23.62
C GLN A 305 -14.59 8.15 23.31
N HIS A 306 -14.04 7.76 22.15
CA HIS A 306 -12.69 8.10 21.71
C HIS A 306 -12.72 8.96 20.43
N TRP A 307 -13.81 9.71 20.22
CA TRP A 307 -13.99 10.52 19.02
C TRP A 307 -12.89 11.60 18.95
N PRO A 308 -12.13 11.69 17.84
CA PRO A 308 -11.00 12.61 17.75
C PRO A 308 -11.46 14.06 17.78
N THR A 309 -10.58 14.96 18.25
CA THR A 309 -10.87 16.40 18.31
C THR A 309 -10.54 17.13 17.00
N ASP A 310 -9.65 16.58 16.18
CA ASP A 310 -9.22 17.19 14.93
C ASP A 310 -10.23 16.90 13.78
N PRO A 311 -10.64 17.91 12.97
CA PRO A 311 -11.62 17.71 11.90
C PRO A 311 -11.23 16.69 10.82
N ASP A 312 -9.94 16.59 10.47
CA ASP A 312 -9.50 15.65 9.44
C ASP A 312 -9.52 14.21 9.98
N ASP A 313 -9.07 14.00 11.22
CA ASP A 313 -9.19 12.72 11.94
C ASP A 313 -10.66 12.30 12.14
N GLN A 314 -11.54 13.25 12.49
CA GLN A 314 -12.99 13.00 12.59
C GLN A 314 -13.56 12.49 11.27
N ARG A 315 -13.11 13.06 10.14
CA ARG A 315 -13.52 12.62 8.81
C ARG A 315 -13.03 11.22 8.48
N VAL A 316 -11.79 10.88 8.83
CA VAL A 316 -11.24 9.52 8.68
C VAL A 316 -12.06 8.50 9.48
N VAL A 317 -12.33 8.78 10.75
CA VAL A 317 -13.14 7.90 11.61
C VAL A 317 -14.57 7.75 11.09
N ARG A 318 -15.20 8.87 10.70
CA ARG A 318 -16.55 8.89 10.14
C ARG A 318 -16.64 8.07 8.85
N ARG A 319 -15.64 8.17 7.96
CA ARG A 319 -15.64 7.39 6.71
C ARG A 319 -15.53 5.89 6.97
N ALA A 320 -14.66 5.49 7.90
CA ALA A 320 -14.58 4.09 8.33
C ALA A 320 -15.93 3.56 8.83
N LEU A 321 -16.66 4.33 9.66
CA LEU A 321 -18.00 3.93 10.12
C LEU A 321 -19.04 3.87 8.98
N ILE A 322 -18.97 4.76 7.99
CA ILE A 322 -19.84 4.72 6.79
C ILE A 322 -19.60 3.45 5.97
N ASP A 323 -18.35 3.01 5.86
CA ASP A 323 -17.96 1.83 5.09
C ASP A 323 -18.24 0.51 5.85
N TRP A 324 -18.34 0.54 7.18
CA TRP A 324 -18.50 -0.64 8.04
C TRP A 324 -19.93 -0.92 8.48
N LEU A 325 -20.72 0.11 8.74
CA LEU A 325 -22.01 -0.02 9.42
C LEU A 325 -23.17 -0.29 8.44
N PRO A 326 -24.20 -1.05 8.86
CA PRO A 326 -25.42 -1.22 8.07
C PRO A 326 -26.14 0.13 7.88
N VAL A 327 -26.97 0.22 6.82
CA VAL A 327 -27.61 1.47 6.36
C VAL A 327 -28.25 2.28 7.50
N ASN A 328 -29.03 1.63 8.35
CA ASN A 328 -29.73 2.24 9.48
C ASN A 328 -28.80 2.82 10.56
N LYS A 329 -27.56 2.32 10.69
CA LYS A 329 -26.55 2.78 11.66
C LYS A 329 -25.56 3.77 11.05
N LYS A 330 -25.30 3.71 9.73
CA LYS A 330 -24.40 4.66 9.07
C LYS A 330 -25.01 6.02 8.75
N LEU A 331 -26.34 6.13 8.70
CA LEU A 331 -27.04 7.37 8.32
C LEU A 331 -26.57 8.62 9.09
N PRO A 332 -26.43 8.64 10.43
CA PRO A 332 -25.96 9.82 11.15
C PRO A 332 -24.56 10.28 10.70
N TYR A 333 -23.64 9.33 10.51
CA TYR A 333 -22.28 9.60 10.04
C TYR A 333 -22.28 10.09 8.59
N TRP A 334 -23.09 9.50 7.70
CA TRP A 334 -23.18 9.94 6.31
C TRP A 334 -23.78 11.35 6.17
N VAL A 335 -24.81 11.67 6.96
CA VAL A 335 -25.37 13.02 7.07
C VAL A 335 -24.33 14.04 7.55
N ALA A 336 -23.54 13.69 8.57
CA ALA A 336 -22.47 14.56 9.06
C ALA A 336 -21.36 14.77 8.00
N ASP A 337 -20.94 13.71 7.30
CA ASP A 337 -19.92 13.79 6.24
C ASP A 337 -20.40 14.65 5.06
N CYS A 338 -21.67 14.54 4.67
CA CYS A 338 -22.30 15.39 3.66
C CYS A 338 -22.32 16.87 4.09
N LEU A 339 -22.70 17.15 5.34
CA LEU A 339 -22.77 18.51 5.88
C LEU A 339 -21.39 19.15 6.12
N GLU A 340 -20.33 18.36 6.28
CA GLU A 340 -18.95 18.85 6.47
C GLU A 340 -18.14 18.93 5.16
N SER A 341 -18.43 18.08 4.18
CA SER A 341 -17.74 18.08 2.88
C SER A 341 -18.29 19.09 1.88
N GLY A 342 -19.56 19.51 2.03
CA GLY A 342 -20.24 20.34 1.02
C GLY A 342 -20.49 19.61 -0.30
N SER A 343 -20.42 18.27 -0.31
CA SER A 343 -20.61 17.44 -1.50
C SER A 343 -22.08 17.34 -1.89
N ARG A 344 -22.45 17.95 -3.02
CA ARG A 344 -23.79 17.79 -3.62
C ARG A 344 -24.06 16.36 -4.08
N GLN A 345 -23.03 15.57 -4.38
CA GLN A 345 -23.22 14.17 -4.76
C GLN A 345 -23.67 13.34 -3.56
N ASP A 346 -23.02 13.49 -2.40
CA ASP A 346 -23.40 12.78 -1.17
C ASP A 346 -24.81 13.16 -0.71
N LEU A 347 -25.21 14.43 -0.89
CA LEU A 347 -26.60 14.86 -0.66
C LEU A 347 -27.59 14.10 -1.54
N LEU A 348 -27.34 14.01 -2.85
CA LEU A 348 -28.21 13.28 -3.79
C LEU A 348 -28.22 11.77 -3.54
N GLU A 349 -27.14 11.19 -2.99
CA GLU A 349 -27.12 9.79 -2.59
C GLU A 349 -27.94 9.56 -1.30
N LEU A 350 -27.89 10.48 -0.34
CA LEU A 350 -28.74 10.48 0.87
C LEU A 350 -30.24 10.60 0.54
N GLN A 351 -30.62 11.30 -0.54
CA GLN A 351 -32.00 11.36 -1.02
C GLN A 351 -32.64 9.97 -1.27
N ARG A 352 -31.83 8.96 -1.61
CA ARG A 352 -32.30 7.59 -1.89
C ARG A 352 -32.58 6.76 -0.63
N VAL A 353 -32.23 7.29 0.54
CA VAL A 353 -32.17 6.53 1.80
C VAL A 353 -32.95 7.22 2.92
N LEU A 354 -33.01 8.56 2.91
CA LEU A 354 -33.85 9.36 3.79
C LEU A 354 -35.30 9.39 3.29
N ASP A 355 -36.26 9.56 4.21
CA ASP A 355 -37.61 9.94 3.82
C ASP A 355 -37.64 11.38 3.25
N PRO A 356 -38.67 11.76 2.45
CA PRO A 356 -38.69 13.05 1.78
C PRO A 356 -38.60 14.26 2.72
N HIS A 357 -39.15 14.17 3.93
CA HIS A 357 -39.14 15.28 4.89
C HIS A 357 -37.78 15.41 5.57
N SER A 358 -37.16 14.30 5.98
CA SER A 358 -35.77 14.30 6.47
C SER A 358 -34.79 14.80 5.40
N PHE A 359 -35.03 14.49 4.12
CA PHE A 359 -34.22 15.00 3.02
C PHE A 359 -34.37 16.52 2.83
N GLU A 360 -35.59 17.05 2.79
CA GLU A 360 -35.86 18.49 2.66
C GLU A 360 -35.23 19.31 3.80
N ASN A 361 -35.30 18.79 5.03
CA ASN A 361 -34.62 19.37 6.19
C ASN A 361 -33.09 19.35 6.02
N LEU A 362 -32.51 18.25 5.54
CA LEU A 362 -31.07 18.13 5.28
C LEU A 362 -30.61 19.09 4.17
N GLU A 363 -31.34 19.15 3.05
CA GLU A 363 -31.05 20.04 1.93
C GLU A 363 -31.10 21.52 2.38
N THR A 364 -32.08 21.88 3.21
CA THR A 364 -32.16 23.22 3.81
C THR A 364 -30.94 23.54 4.68
N LEU A 365 -30.50 22.61 5.54
CA LEU A 365 -29.31 22.79 6.39
C LEU A 365 -28.02 22.86 5.57
N PHE A 366 -27.90 22.01 4.54
CA PHE A 366 -26.79 21.98 3.61
C PHE A 366 -26.67 23.30 2.85
N ASN A 367 -27.77 23.77 2.25
CA ASN A 367 -27.81 25.03 1.49
C ASN A 367 -27.52 26.24 2.39
N ARG A 368 -28.03 26.29 3.63
CA ARG A 368 -27.67 27.34 4.59
C ARG A 368 -26.17 27.38 4.92
N ARG A 369 -25.50 26.22 4.98
CA ARG A 369 -24.06 26.12 5.31
C ARG A 369 -23.14 26.38 4.12
N TRP A 370 -23.50 25.89 2.93
CA TRP A 370 -22.63 25.87 1.74
C TRP A 370 -23.12 26.73 0.56
N SER A 371 -24.30 27.33 0.67
CA SER A 371 -24.85 28.27 -0.31
C SER A 371 -25.63 29.40 0.38
N PRO A 372 -25.00 30.16 1.30
CA PRO A 372 -25.66 31.19 2.12
C PRO A 372 -26.23 32.39 1.32
N SER A 373 -25.97 32.46 0.02
CA SER A 373 -26.57 33.44 -0.91
C SER A 373 -27.92 33.01 -1.47
N ALA A 374 -28.41 31.81 -1.14
CA ALA A 374 -29.74 31.33 -1.49
C ALA A 374 -30.73 31.64 -0.35
N GLU A 375 -31.12 32.92 -0.22
CA GLU A 375 -32.40 33.27 0.40
C GLU A 375 -33.55 32.99 -0.59
N PRO A 376 -34.77 32.71 -0.09
CA PRO A 376 -35.87 32.09 -0.87
C PRO A 376 -36.49 32.96 -1.96
#